data_AF-A0A497BBD7-F1
#
_entry.id   AF-A0A497BBD7-F1
#
_cell.length_a   1.000
_cell.length_b   1.000
_cell.length_c   1.000
_cell.angle_alpha   90.00
_cell.angle_beta   90.00
_cell.angle_gamma   90.00
#
_symmetry.space_group_name_H-M   'P 1'
#
loop_
_entity.id
_entity.type
_entity.pdbx_description
1 polymer ?
#
loop_
_entity_poly.entity_id
_entity_poly.type
_entity_poly.pdbx_seq_one_letter_code
_entity_poly.pdbx_strand_id
1 'polypeptide(L)'
;ERRARRWRRALQEAGIEAEIVDGASTVGGGSLPGETLPTKLVALPVPHPDQLADALRAADPPVIARIEEDRLVLDPRTVVPEEERELLRIVALALSQESYG
;
A
#
# COMPACT_ATOMS: atom_id res chain seq x y z
N GLU A 1 -1.59 5.57 12.39
CA GLU A 1 -1.50 4.32 13.17
C GLU A 1 -2.81 3.51 13.25
N ARG A 2 -3.94 4.03 13.79
CA ARG A 2 -5.22 3.27 13.85
C ARG A 2 -5.69 2.73 12.49
N ARG A 3 -5.57 3.53 11.42
CA ARG A 3 -5.93 3.15 10.05
C ARG A 3 -5.04 2.03 9.50
N ALA A 4 -3.72 2.17 9.62
CA ALA A 4 -2.76 1.12 9.27
C ALA A 4 -3.06 -0.22 9.97
N ARG A 5 -3.40 -0.20 11.26
CA ARG A 5 -3.84 -1.40 12.00
C ARG A 5 -5.08 -2.06 11.41
N ARG A 6 -6.06 -1.26 10.98
CA ARG A 6 -7.29 -1.76 10.37
C ARG A 6 -7.01 -2.42 9.02
N TRP A 7 -6.19 -1.77 8.19
CA TRP A 7 -5.80 -2.30 6.88
C TRP A 7 -5.01 -3.58 7.00
N ARG A 8 -3.98 -3.61 7.88
CA ARG A 8 -3.23 -4.83 8.19
C ARG A 8 -4.15 -5.98 8.56
N ARG A 9 -5.11 -5.73 9.46
CA ARG A 9 -6.07 -6.76 9.89
C ARG A 9 -6.95 -7.25 8.74
N ALA A 10 -7.48 -6.34 7.92
CA ALA A 10 -8.33 -6.70 6.78
C ALA A 10 -7.56 -7.55 5.74
N LEU A 11 -6.30 -7.22 5.48
CA LEU A 11 -5.44 -8.00 4.58
C LEU A 11 -5.13 -9.39 5.17
N GLN A 12 -4.79 -9.45 6.45
CA GLN A 12 -4.55 -10.73 7.15
C GLN A 12 -5.80 -11.62 7.18
N GLU A 13 -6.99 -11.05 7.36
CA GLU A 13 -8.27 -11.78 7.27
C GLU A 13 -8.53 -12.30 5.84
N ALA A 14 -7.94 -11.69 4.82
CA ALA A 14 -7.96 -12.17 3.43
C ALA A 14 -6.79 -13.13 3.10
N GLY A 15 -6.00 -13.55 4.09
CA GLY A 15 -4.86 -14.47 3.89
C GLY A 15 -3.59 -13.82 3.36
N ILE A 16 -3.51 -12.48 3.37
CA ILE A 16 -2.37 -11.72 2.88
C ILE A 16 -1.48 -11.30 4.04
N GLU A 17 -0.18 -11.59 3.91
CA GLU A 17 0.81 -11.12 4.87
C GLU A 17 0.94 -9.59 4.79
N ALA A 18 0.91 -8.94 5.96
CA ALA A 18 1.01 -7.50 6.06
C ALA A 18 1.62 -7.09 7.40
N GLU A 19 2.50 -6.09 7.35
CA GLU A 19 3.22 -5.54 8.49
C GLU A 19 2.95 -4.04 8.63
N ILE A 20 3.11 -3.49 9.83
CA ILE A 20 3.09 -2.04 10.04
C ILE A 20 4.53 -1.59 10.28
N VAL A 21 5.00 -0.69 9.43
CA VAL A 21 6.35 -0.12 9.53
C VAL A 21 6.29 1.39 9.75
N ASP A 22 7.33 1.93 10.36
CA ASP A 22 7.55 3.37 10.38
C ASP A 22 7.96 3.84 8.99
N GLY A 23 7.47 5.01 8.59
CA GLY A 23 7.82 5.59 7.31
C GLY A 23 7.57 7.09 7.31
N ALA A 24 7.77 7.71 6.15
CA ALA A 24 7.59 9.14 5.99
C ALA A 24 6.70 9.44 4.78
N SER A 25 5.85 10.45 4.93
CA SER A 25 4.90 10.90 3.90
C SER A 25 5.20 12.35 3.55
N THR A 26 5.33 12.67 2.27
CA THR A 26 5.65 14.02 1.81
C THR A 26 4.45 14.96 1.99
N VAL A 27 4.69 16.16 2.53
CA VAL A 27 3.69 17.22 2.61
C VAL A 27 3.74 18.07 1.34
N GLY A 28 2.72 17.97 0.50
CA GLY A 28 2.54 18.81 -0.70
C GLY A 28 3.23 18.29 -1.97
N GLY A 29 2.68 18.66 -3.12
CA GLY A 29 3.11 18.20 -4.45
C GLY A 29 3.85 19.23 -5.30
N GLY A 30 4.37 20.32 -4.71
CA GLY A 30 4.97 21.42 -5.48
C GLY A 30 6.16 22.09 -4.80
N SER A 31 7.26 22.21 -5.55
CA SER A 31 8.45 23.09 -5.46
C SER A 31 9.15 23.40 -4.13
N LEU A 32 8.60 23.04 -2.98
CA LEU A 32 9.28 23.12 -1.69
C LEU A 32 9.97 21.77 -1.41
N PRO A 33 11.29 21.76 -1.22
CA PRO A 33 11.97 20.53 -0.83
C PRO A 33 11.50 20.09 0.56
N GLY A 34 10.75 18.99 0.57
CA GLY A 34 11.13 17.85 1.41
C GLY A 34 10.69 17.84 2.86
N GLU A 35 9.59 18.49 3.25
CA GLU A 35 8.99 18.18 4.55
C GLU A 35 8.26 16.84 4.49
N THR A 36 8.88 15.82 5.08
CA THR A 36 8.26 14.53 5.30
C THR A 36 7.72 14.45 6.73
N LEU A 37 6.46 14.05 6.87
CA LEU A 37 5.85 13.80 8.17
C LEU A 37 5.91 12.30 8.49
N PRO A 38 6.33 11.92 9.71
CA PRO A 38 6.25 10.54 10.17
C PRO A 38 4.85 9.96 9.95
N THR A 39 4.77 8.76 9.40
CA THR A 39 3.53 8.01 9.16
C THR A 39 3.74 6.55 9.54
N LYS A 40 2.64 5.79 9.53
CA LYS A 40 2.67 4.34 9.68
C LYS A 40 2.20 3.73 8.37
N LEU A 41 3.10 3.02 7.71
CA LEU A 41 2.82 2.36 6.44
C LEU A 41 2.32 0.95 6.69
N VAL A 42 1.63 0.39 5.71
CA VAL A 42 1.32 -1.05 5.64
C VAL A 42 2.24 -1.65 4.59
N ALA A 43 3.19 -2.48 5.02
CA ALA A 43 4.14 -3.17 4.14
C ALA A 43 3.62 -4.56 3.79
N LEU A 44 3.71 -4.93 2.52
CA LEU A 44 3.36 -6.24 1.97
C LEU A 44 4.67 -6.93 1.58
N PRO A 45 5.17 -7.88 2.39
CA PRO A 45 6.37 -8.64 2.03
C PRO A 45 6.00 -9.62 0.92
N VAL A 46 6.40 -9.29 -0.32
CA VAL A 46 6.17 -10.12 -1.50
C VAL A 46 7.49 -10.37 -2.22
N PRO A 47 7.65 -11.51 -2.93
CA PRO A 47 8.89 -11.81 -3.64
C PRO A 47 9.22 -10.81 -4.76
N HIS A 48 8.19 -10.23 -5.40
CA HIS A 48 8.33 -9.37 -6.58
C HIS A 48 7.50 -8.09 -6.44
N PRO A 49 7.89 -7.15 -5.55
CA PRO A 49 7.11 -5.95 -5.28
C PRO A 49 6.90 -5.06 -6.51
N ASP A 50 7.84 -5.06 -7.47
CA ASP A 50 7.71 -4.36 -8.74
C ASP A 50 6.59 -4.92 -9.61
N GLN A 51 6.46 -6.25 -9.69
CA GLN A 51 5.40 -6.90 -10.47
C GLN A 51 4.03 -6.61 -9.88
N LEU A 52 3.90 -6.67 -8.56
CA LEU A 52 2.68 -6.27 -7.88
C LEU A 52 2.38 -4.78 -8.10
N ALA A 53 3.38 -3.90 -8.02
CA ALA A 53 3.19 -2.47 -8.28
C ALA A 53 2.73 -2.20 -9.72
N ASP A 54 3.24 -2.95 -10.70
CA ASP A 54 2.81 -2.87 -12.10
C ASP A 54 1.37 -3.36 -12.28
N ALA A 55 1.02 -4.49 -11.66
CA ALA A 55 -0.35 -5.03 -11.66
C ALA A 55 -1.35 -4.05 -11.03
N LEU A 56 -0.98 -3.43 -9.91
CA LEU A 56 -1.77 -2.39 -9.24
C LEU A 56 -1.93 -1.14 -10.10
N ARG A 57 -0.88 -0.72 -10.82
CA ARG A 57 -0.93 0.40 -11.77
C ARG A 57 -1.84 0.12 -12.97
N ALA A 58 -1.96 -1.14 -13.38
CA ALA A 58 -2.81 -1.58 -14.47
C ALA A 58 -4.25 -1.90 -14.06
N ALA A 59 -4.56 -1.89 -12.75
CA ALA A 59 -5.91 -2.12 -12.24
C ALA A 59 -6.87 -0.95 -12.59
N ASP A 60 -8.17 -1.21 -12.45
CA ASP A 60 -9.22 -0.20 -12.59
C ASP A 60 -10.09 -0.15 -11.31
N PRO A 61 -10.01 0.94 -10.52
CA PRO A 61 -9.12 2.10 -10.67
C PRO A 61 -7.63 1.77 -10.43
N PRO A 62 -6.69 2.53 -11.02
CA PRO A 62 -5.27 2.30 -10.83
C PRO A 62 -4.81 2.66 -9.41
N VAL A 63 -3.97 1.82 -8.84
CA VAL A 63 -3.40 2.00 -7.49
C VAL A 63 -1.90 2.28 -7.62
N ILE A 64 -1.46 3.43 -7.13
CA ILE A 64 -0.05 3.80 -7.09
C ILE A 64 0.50 3.50 -5.68
N ALA A 65 1.20 2.38 -5.55
CA ALA A 65 1.93 2.04 -4.35
C ALA A 65 3.40 2.46 -4.45
N ARG A 66 4.10 2.49 -3.31
CA ARG A 66 5.53 2.75 -3.23
C ARG A 66 6.27 1.45 -2.91
N ILE A 67 7.54 1.39 -3.27
CA ILE A 67 8.43 0.30 -2.85
C ILE A 67 9.48 0.90 -1.93
N GLU A 68 9.63 0.31 -0.74
CA GLU A 68 10.62 0.68 0.27
C GLU A 68 11.22 -0.61 0.84
N GLU A 69 12.56 -0.69 0.92
CA GLU A 69 13.28 -1.85 1.46
C GLU A 69 12.81 -3.21 0.88
N ASP A 70 12.67 -3.27 -0.46
CA ASP A 70 12.17 -4.43 -1.21
C ASP A 70 10.76 -4.90 -0.81
N ARG A 71 9.95 -4.00 -0.23
CA ARG A 71 8.55 -4.26 0.11
C ARG A 71 7.64 -3.25 -0.56
N LEU A 72 6.46 -3.70 -0.98
CA LEU A 72 5.42 -2.79 -1.40
C LEU A 72 4.77 -2.17 -0.16
N VAL A 73 4.71 -0.83 -0.11
CA VAL A 73 4.16 -0.09 1.03
C VAL A 73 2.98 0.77 0.61
N LEU A 74 1.94 0.74 1.44
CA LEU A 74 0.75 1.56 1.32
C LEU A 74 0.75 2.59 2.45
N ASP A 75 0.55 3.87 2.11
CA ASP A 75 0.44 4.94 3.09
C ASP A 75 -1.04 5.32 3.31
N PRO A 76 -1.65 4.94 4.45
CA PRO A 76 -3.02 5.30 4.74
C PRO A 76 -3.24 6.81 4.87
N ARG A 77 -2.21 7.67 4.92
CA ARG A 77 -2.40 9.13 4.88
C ARG A 77 -2.83 9.64 3.51
N THR A 78 -2.47 8.94 2.44
CA THR A 78 -2.64 9.38 1.05
C THR A 78 -3.98 9.00 0.42
N VAL A 79 -4.77 8.20 1.12
CA VAL A 79 -6.01 7.60 0.62
C VAL A 79 -7.19 8.25 1.33
N VAL A 80 -8.28 8.60 0.67
CA VAL A 80 -9.46 9.13 1.37
C VAL A 80 -10.30 7.99 1.98
N PRO A 81 -11.06 8.21 3.07
CA PRO A 81 -11.79 7.14 3.76
C PRO A 81 -12.72 6.30 2.87
N GLU A 82 -13.30 6.91 1.85
CA GLU A 82 -14.25 6.31 0.92
C GLU A 82 -13.57 5.31 -0.03
N GLU A 83 -12.29 5.54 -0.34
CA GLU A 83 -11.48 4.69 -1.24
C GLU A 83 -10.86 3.48 -0.52
N GLU A 84 -10.87 3.46 0.83
CA GLU A 84 -10.19 2.41 1.60
C GLU A 84 -10.62 1.01 1.22
N ARG A 85 -11.93 0.79 1.10
CA ARG A 85 -12.48 -0.54 0.83
C ARG A 85 -12.08 -1.03 -0.55
N GLU A 86 -12.13 -0.13 -1.53
CA GLU A 86 -11.81 -0.47 -2.91
C GLU A 86 -10.31 -0.71 -3.09
N LEU A 87 -9.46 0.13 -2.49
CA LEU A 87 -8.02 -0.09 -2.45
C LEU A 87 -7.66 -1.47 -1.89
N LEU A 88 -8.19 -1.83 -0.72
CA LEU A 88 -7.88 -3.13 -0.08
C LEU A 88 -8.38 -4.30 -0.93
N ARG A 89 -9.51 -4.15 -1.62
CA ARG A 89 -10.04 -5.16 -2.56
C ARG A 89 -9.10 -5.35 -3.75
N ILE A 90 -8.65 -4.26 -4.38
CA ILE A 90 -7.75 -4.30 -5.53
C ILE A 90 -6.41 -4.94 -5.14
N VAL A 91 -5.85 -4.55 -4.00
CA VAL A 91 -4.61 -5.14 -3.46
C VAL A 91 -4.77 -6.64 -3.26
N ALA A 92 -5.86 -7.07 -2.64
CA ALA A 92 -6.11 -8.49 -2.41
C ALA A 92 -6.28 -9.29 -3.72
N LEU A 93 -6.95 -8.72 -4.71
CA LEU A 93 -7.10 -9.34 -6.02
C LEU A 93 -5.76 -9.46 -6.75
N ALA A 94 -4.95 -8.41 -6.77
CA ALA A 94 -3.65 -8.41 -7.45
C ALA A 94 -2.73 -9.51 -6.89
N LEU A 95 -2.66 -9.64 -5.57
CA LEU A 95 -1.88 -10.69 -4.88
C LEU A 95 -2.40 -12.11 -5.15
N SER A 96 -3.73 -12.26 -5.30
CA SER A 96 -4.33 -13.56 -5.62
C SER A 96 -4.01 -14.04 -7.04
N GLN A 97 -3.72 -13.10 -7.96
CA GLN A 97 -3.34 -13.40 -9.34
C GLN A 97 -1.83 -13.72 -9.47
N GLU A 98 -0.98 -13.11 -8.63
CA GLU A 98 0.48 -13.34 -8.62
C GLU A 98 0.84 -14.76 -8.17
N SER A 99 0.00 -15.38 -7.33
CA SER A 99 0.17 -16.79 -6.92
C SER A 99 -0.11 -17.81 -8.05
N TYR A 100 -0.54 -17.35 -9.23
CA TYR A 100 -0.82 -18.16 -10.43
C TYR A 100 0.18 -17.87 -11.59
N GLY A 101 1.31 -17.22 -11.30
CA GLY A 101 2.41 -16.97 -12.23
C GLY A 101 3.59 -17.91 -12.05
#